data_AF-A0A951BFB5-F1
#
_entry.id   AF-A0A951BFB5-F1
#
_cell.length_a   1.000
_cell.length_b   1.000
_cell.length_c   1.000
_cell.angle_alpha   90.00
_cell.angle_beta   90.00
_cell.angle_gamma   90.00
#
_symmetry.space_group_name_H-M   'P 1'
#
loop_
_entity.id
_entity.type
_entity.pdbx_description
1 polymer ?
#
loop_
_entity_poly.entity_id
_entity_poly.type
_entity_poly.pdbx_seq_one_letter_code
_entity_poly.pdbx_strand_id
1 'polypeptide(L)' 'MRELQDLFDRSASAARAARYWSTRTARLMIGVPDYDTYVAHRRAKHPDQPVMTYVEFFRERQLARYAIGKGRFRGCC' A
#
# COMPACT_ATOMS: atom_id res chain seq x y z
N MET A 1 -21.71 -19.49 25.30
CA MET A 1 -21.88 -18.41 24.29
C MET A 1 -20.60 -17.60 24.04
N ARG A 2 -19.77 -17.30 25.07
CA ARG A 2 -18.50 -16.56 24.92
C ARG A 2 -17.42 -17.30 24.09
N GLU A 3 -17.27 -18.61 24.29
CA GLU A 3 -16.33 -19.47 23.53
C GLU A 3 -16.60 -19.50 22.02
N LEU A 4 -17.88 -19.53 21.64
CA LEU A 4 -18.28 -19.54 20.23
C LEU A 4 -17.98 -18.19 19.57
N GLN A 5 -18.19 -17.09 20.30
CA GLN A 5 -17.87 -15.74 19.84
C GLN A 5 -16.35 -15.58 19.65
N ASP A 6 -15.54 -16.05 20.60
CA ASP A 6 -14.06 -16.03 20.48
C ASP A 6 -13.58 -16.81 19.24
N LEU A 7 -14.15 -17.99 18.98
CA LEU A 7 -13.81 -18.77 17.78
C LEU A 7 -14.15 -18.01 16.49
N PHE A 8 -15.30 -17.32 16.45
CA PHE A 8 -15.68 -16.50 15.30
C PHE A 8 -14.75 -15.29 15.13
N ASP A 9 -14.40 -14.60 16.21
CA ASP A 9 -13.49 -13.45 16.15
C ASP A 9 -12.08 -13.86 15.71
N ARG A 10 -11.59 -15.01 16.17
CA ARG A 10 -10.29 -15.58 15.75
C ARG A 10 -10.29 -16.00 14.28
N SER A 11 -11.36 -16.62 13.80
CA SER A 11 -11.47 -16.98 12.38
C SER A 11 -11.61 -15.74 11.47
N ALA A 12 -12.36 -14.72 11.91
CA ALA A 12 -12.51 -13.46 11.17
C ALA A 12 -11.20 -12.66 11.10
N SER A 13 -10.46 -12.58 12.21
CA SER A 13 -9.14 -11.92 12.25
C SER A 13 -8.12 -12.65 11.38
N ALA A 14 -8.08 -13.98 11.44
CA ALA A 14 -7.22 -14.80 10.56
C ALA A 14 -7.54 -14.58 9.07
N ALA A 15 -8.83 -14.55 8.70
CA ALA A 15 -9.26 -14.29 7.33
C ALA A 15 -8.87 -12.88 6.84
N ARG A 16 -8.99 -11.86 7.69
CA ARG A 16 -8.54 -10.49 7.38
C ARG A 16 -7.03 -10.42 7.19
N ALA A 17 -6.26 -11.06 8.06
CA ALA A 17 -4.81 -11.12 7.96
C ALA A 17 -4.38 -11.81 6.65
N ALA A 18 -4.99 -12.95 6.30
CA ALA A 18 -4.72 -13.66 5.05
C ALA A 18 -4.97 -12.76 3.83
N ARG A 19 -6.14 -12.10 3.77
CA ARG A 19 -6.47 -11.15 2.69
C ARG A 19 -5.44 -10.02 2.59
N TYR A 20 -5.09 -9.40 3.72
CA TYR A 20 -4.11 -8.31 3.76
C TYR A 20 -2.76 -8.74 3.17
N TRP A 21 -2.22 -9.89 3.61
CA TRP A 21 -0.95 -10.40 3.12
C TRP A 21 -1.00 -10.81 1.65
N SER A 22 -2.04 -11.52 1.22
CA SER A 22 -2.21 -11.92 -0.18
C SER A 22 -2.28 -10.71 -1.11
N THR A 23 -3.05 -9.67 -0.77
CA THR A 23 -3.13 -8.45 -1.58
C THR A 23 -1.80 -7.72 -1.63
N ARG A 24 -1.09 -7.61 -0.50
CA ARG A 24 0.23 -6.97 -0.45
C ARG A 24 1.25 -7.69 -1.33
N THR A 25 1.30 -9.02 -1.25
CA THR A 25 2.20 -9.84 -2.08
C THR A 25 1.87 -9.71 -3.57
N ALA A 26 0.59 -9.75 -3.94
CA ALA A 26 0.17 -9.58 -5.34
C ALA A 26 0.55 -8.20 -5.90
N ARG A 27 0.38 -7.12 -5.11
CA ARG A 27 0.80 -5.76 -5.49
C ARG A 27 2.31 -5.67 -5.75
N LEU A 28 3.12 -6.27 -4.88
CA LEU A 28 4.57 -6.34 -5.06
C LEU A 28 4.96 -7.08 -6.35
N MET A 29 4.31 -8.22 -6.64
CA MET A 29 4.59 -9.00 -7.85
C MET A 29 4.32 -8.23 -9.15
N ILE A 30 3.25 -7.43 -9.19
CA ILE A 30 2.88 -6.64 -10.37
C ILE A 30 3.66 -5.30 -10.39
N GLY A 31 4.40 -4.98 -9.32
CA GLY A 31 5.13 -3.72 -9.17
C GLY A 31 4.19 -2.53 -9.02
N VAL A 32 3.07 -2.71 -8.32
CA VAL A 32 2.11 -1.65 -8.00
C VAL A 32 2.38 -1.15 -6.58
N PRO A 33 2.85 0.09 -6.42
CA PRO A 33 3.05 0.70 -5.11
C PRO A 33 1.73 0.82 -4.32
N ASP A 34 1.79 0.58 -3.02
CA ASP A 34 0.65 0.68 -2.11
C ASP A 34 0.58 2.08 -1.49
N TYR A 35 -0.60 2.72 -1.55
CA TYR A 35 -0.77 4.10 -1.10
C TYR A 35 -0.56 4.26 0.41
N ASP A 36 -1.11 3.36 1.23
CA ASP A 36 -0.95 3.44 2.69
C ASP A 36 0.52 3.29 3.10
N THR A 37 1.24 2.40 2.42
CA THR A 37 2.69 2.25 2.58
C THR A 37 3.43 3.54 2.21
N TYR A 38 3.04 4.21 1.12
CA TYR A 38 3.58 5.52 0.73
C TYR A 38 3.31 6.58 1.81
N VAL A 39 2.08 6.69 2.31
CA VAL A 39 1.71 7.66 3.35
C VAL A 39 2.50 7.42 4.63
N ALA A 40 2.60 6.17 5.07
CA ALA A 40 3.37 5.79 6.25
C ALA A 40 4.85 6.15 6.10
N HIS A 41 5.45 5.83 4.95
CA HIS A 41 6.83 6.19 4.64
C HIS A 41 7.02 7.72 4.64
N ARG A 42 6.14 8.46 3.96
CA ARG A 42 6.21 9.93 3.88
C ARG A 42 6.10 10.57 5.25
N ARG A 43 5.16 10.15 6.07
CA ARG A 43 5.02 10.67 7.45
C ARG A 43 6.25 10.36 8.31
N ALA A 44 6.87 9.21 8.12
CA ALA A 44 8.04 8.80 8.90
C ALA A 44 9.37 9.43 8.45
N LYS A 45 9.55 9.68 7.14
CA LYS A 45 10.82 10.14 6.55
C LYS A 45 10.78 11.57 6.02
N HIS A 46 9.60 12.10 5.76
CA HIS A 46 9.35 13.43 5.20
C HIS A 46 8.16 14.13 5.89
N PRO A 47 8.18 14.27 7.24
CA PRO A 47 7.05 14.82 7.99
C PRO A 47 6.66 16.25 7.58
N ASP A 48 7.62 17.04 7.11
CA ASP A 48 7.42 18.44 6.72
C ASP A 48 6.91 18.63 5.29
N GLN A 49 6.73 17.54 4.54
CA GLN A 49 6.30 17.61 3.15
C GLN A 49 4.86 17.12 2.99
N PRO A 50 4.08 17.71 2.07
CA PRO A 50 2.73 17.26 1.80
C PRO A 50 2.73 15.82 1.28
N VAL A 51 1.70 15.09 1.70
CA VAL A 51 1.39 13.73 1.22
C VAL A 51 0.44 13.89 0.03
N MET A 52 0.79 13.31 -1.12
CA MET A 52 -0.08 13.31 -2.30
C MET A 52 -1.41 12.63 -1.98
N THR A 53 -2.48 13.08 -2.63
CA THR A 53 -3.74 12.35 -2.65
C THR A 53 -3.59 11.02 -3.38
N TYR A 54 -4.53 10.10 -3.15
CA TYR A 54 -4.54 8.80 -3.84
C TYR A 54 -4.49 8.93 -5.37
N VAL A 55 -5.26 9.88 -5.93
CA VAL A 55 -5.35 10.08 -7.38
C VAL A 55 -4.04 10.62 -7.95
N GLU A 56 -3.41 11.58 -7.25
CA GLU A 56 -2.10 12.13 -7.64
C GLU A 56 -1.03 11.06 -7.60
N PHE A 57 -0.97 10.28 -6.51
CA PHE A 57 -0.05 9.15 -6.39
C PHE A 57 -0.24 8.15 -7.52
N PHE A 58 -1.49 7.74 -7.82
CA PHE A 58 -1.75 6.79 -8.89
C PHE A 58 -1.32 7.31 -10.27
N ARG A 59 -1.61 8.59 -10.59
CA ARG A 59 -1.16 9.22 -11.83
C ARG A 59 0.36 9.31 -11.91
N GLU A 60 1.02 9.72 -10.82
CA GLU A 60 2.47 9.78 -10.71
C GLU A 60 3.11 8.41 -11.00
N ARG A 61 2.55 7.32 -10.46
CA ARG A 61 3.07 5.95 -10.72
C ARG A 61 2.81 5.44 -12.13
N GLN A 62 1.68 5.78 -12.73
CA GLN A 62 1.45 5.47 -14.13
C GLN A 62 2.41 6.23 -15.04
N LEU A 63 2.63 7.53 -14.80
CA LEU A 63 3.57 8.34 -15.57
C LEU A 63 4.99 7.80 -15.41
N ALA A 64 5.45 7.51 -14.20
CA ALA A 64 6.78 6.97 -13.96
C ALA A 64 7.02 5.61 -14.65
N ARG A 65 5.97 4.80 -14.83
CA ARG A 65 6.07 3.47 -15.46
C ARG A 65 5.90 3.49 -16.98
N TYR A 66 4.99 4.31 -17.49
CA TYR A 66 4.56 4.26 -18.89
C TYR A 66 4.96 5.48 -19.72
N ALA A 67 5.41 6.59 -19.12
CA ALA A 67 5.88 7.73 -19.90
C ALA A 67 7.25 7.42 -20.54
N ILE A 68 7.28 7.41 -21.87
CA ILE A 68 8.51 7.29 -22.67
C ILE A 68 9.16 8.69 -22.71
N GLY A 69 9.87 9.05 -21.65
CA GLY A 69 10.66 10.28 -21.62
C GLY A 69 10.62 11.03 -20.29
N LYS A 70 11.80 11.15 -19.69
CA LYS A 70 12.14 11.83 -18.43
C LYS A 70 11.84 11.04 -17.15
N GLY A 71 12.89 10.38 -16.69
CA GLY A 71 13.13 10.21 -15.26
C GLY A 71 12.85 8.80 -14.75
N ARG A 72 13.85 7.93 -14.90
CA ARG A 72 14.01 6.73 -14.07
C ARG A 72 13.62 7.08 -12.63
N PHE A 73 12.66 6.35 -12.09
CA PHE A 73 12.34 6.38 -10.67
C PHE A 73 13.62 6.10 -9.86
N ARG A 74 14.25 7.17 -9.36
CA ARG A 74 15.51 7.18 -8.60
C ARG A 74 15.26 8.05 -7.37
N GLY A 75 14.38 7.61 -6.47
CA GLY A 75 14.11 8.32 -5.23
C GLY A 75 13.21 7.53 -4.29
N CYS A 76 13.48 7.69 -2.99
CA CYS A 76 12.88 7.16 -1.74
C CYS A 76 11.48 6.47 -1.69
N CYS A 77 10.60 6.56 -2.69
CA CYS A 77 9.19 6.14 -2.59
C CYS A 77 8.74 5.10 -3.61
#